data_AF-A0A7W1I129-F1
#
_entry.id   AF-A0A7W1I129-F1
#
_cell.length_a   1.000
_cell.length_b   1.000
_cell.length_c   1.000
_cell.angle_alpha   90.00
_cell.angle_beta   90.00
_cell.angle_gamma   90.00
#
_symmetry.space_group_name_H-M   'P 1'
#
loop_
_entity.id
_entity.type
_entity.pdbx_description
1 polymer ?
#
loop_
_entity_poly.entity_id
_entity_poly.type
_entity_poly.pdbx_seq_one_letter_code
_entity_poly.pdbx_strand_id
1 'polypeptide(L)'
;MVKVGTQTGNGRLFGDLAVVVFLLTQASDGVLTYIGVSTYGLAIEGNPLIAWLMTALGEGPGLATAKVTAGVFGIALHIAGVHKAVATLAGFYVVVAIAPWVTILYLI
;
A
#
# COMPACT_ATOMS: atom_id res chain seq x y z
N MET A 1 -27.13 27.75 -1.75
CA MET A 1 -27.09 26.99 -0.47
C MET A 1 -26.38 25.68 -0.73
N VAL A 2 -25.08 25.61 -0.42
CA VAL A 2 -24.32 24.35 -0.45
C VAL A 2 -24.76 23.55 0.77
N LYS A 3 -25.36 22.38 0.55
CA LYS A 3 -25.73 21.45 1.61
C LYS A 3 -24.42 20.82 2.11
N VAL A 4 -23.78 21.48 3.08
CA VAL A 4 -22.64 20.91 3.81
C VAL A 4 -23.21 19.74 4.61
N GLY A 5 -23.21 18.56 4.01
CA GLY A 5 -23.64 17.32 4.64
C GLY A 5 -22.72 17.03 5.81
N THR A 6 -23.23 17.21 7.02
CA THR A 6 -22.58 16.78 8.25
C THR A 6 -22.45 15.26 8.20
N GLN A 7 -21.29 14.77 7.78
CA GLN A 7 -20.93 13.35 7.89
C GLN A 7 -21.10 12.94 9.36
N THR A 8 -21.99 11.98 9.63
CA THR A 8 -22.15 11.36 10.96
C THR A 8 -20.79 10.84 11.44
N GLY A 9 -20.45 11.02 12.72
CA GLY A 9 -19.11 10.73 13.27
C GLY A 9 -18.51 9.38 12.86
N ASN A 10 -19.34 8.35 12.69
CA ASN A 10 -18.92 7.02 12.25
C ASN A 10 -18.33 6.99 10.83
N GLY A 11 -18.83 7.82 9.90
CA GLY A 11 -18.33 7.89 8.52
C GLY A 11 -16.95 8.51 8.41
N ARG A 12 -16.68 9.52 9.25
CA ARG A 12 -15.34 10.15 9.37
C ARG A 12 -14.33 9.18 9.97
N LEU A 13 -14.68 8.56 11.10
CA LEU A 13 -13.83 7.56 11.74
C LEU A 13 -13.50 6.39 10.80
N PHE A 14 -14.47 5.89 10.04
CA PHE A 14 -14.23 4.85 9.05
C PHE A 14 -13.22 5.30 7.98
N GLY A 15 -13.38 6.51 7.46
CA GLY A 15 -12.45 7.08 6.47
C GLY A 15 -11.03 7.20 7.01
N ASP A 16 -10.88 7.71 8.23
CA ASP A 16 -9.59 7.90 8.89
C ASP A 16 -8.91 6.56 9.15
N LEU A 17 -9.65 5.58 9.67
CA LEU A 17 -9.15 4.22 9.87
C LEU A 17 -8.76 3.57 8.55
N ALA A 18 -9.56 3.72 7.49
CA ALA A 18 -9.25 3.15 6.19
C ALA A 18 -7.92 3.67 5.63
N VAL A 19 -7.67 4.99 5.72
CA VAL A 19 -6.41 5.55 5.22
C VAL A 19 -5.22 5.19 6.10
N VAL A 20 -5.37 5.15 7.43
CA VAL A 20 -4.30 4.73 8.34
C VAL A 20 -3.93 3.27 8.07
N VAL A 21 -4.92 2.37 7.99
CA VAL A 21 -4.68 0.96 7.68
C VAL A 21 -4.03 0.81 6.30
N PHE A 22 -4.49 1.55 5.29
CA PHE A 22 -3.87 1.55 3.97
C PHE A 22 -2.39 1.95 4.04
N LEU A 23 -2.05 3.05 4.71
CA LEU A 23 -0.65 3.50 4.84
C LEU A 23 0.21 2.49 5.59
N LEU A 24 -0.32 1.86 6.64
CA LEU A 24 0.37 0.77 7.34
C LEU A 24 0.61 -0.42 6.40
N THR A 25 -0.39 -0.81 5.61
CA THR A 25 -0.21 -1.89 4.63
C THR A 25 0.86 -1.56 3.60
N GLN A 26 0.94 -0.31 3.11
CA GLN A 26 1.99 0.11 2.18
C GLN A 26 3.38 0.08 2.81
N ALA A 27 3.49 0.48 4.08
CA ALA A 27 4.75 0.43 4.82
C ALA A 27 5.20 -1.02 5.07
N SER A 28 4.30 -1.89 5.52
CA SER A 28 4.58 -3.32 5.75
C SER A 28 4.98 -4.02 4.46
N ASP A 29 4.20 -3.84 3.39
CA ASP A 29 4.52 -4.35 2.06
C ASP A 29 5.89 -3.82 1.58
N GLY A 30 6.19 -2.54 1.79
CA GLY A 30 7.50 -1.96 1.44
C GLY A 30 8.66 -2.62 2.18
N VAL A 31 8.54 -2.81 3.50
CA VAL A 31 9.58 -3.47 4.30
C VAL A 31 9.76 -4.93 3.86
N LEU A 32 8.67 -5.67 3.73
CA LEU A 32 8.70 -7.09 3.35
C LEU A 32 9.27 -7.29 1.95
N THR A 33 8.84 -6.46 0.98
CA THR A 33 9.36 -6.48 -0.38
C THR A 33 10.86 -6.19 -0.41
N TYR A 34 11.31 -5.17 0.33
CA TYR A 34 12.72 -4.82 0.39
C TYR A 34 13.55 -5.99 0.95
N ILE A 35 13.14 -6.55 2.10
CA ILE A 35 13.83 -7.69 2.71
C ILE A 35 13.86 -8.87 1.75
N GLY A 36 12.72 -9.21 1.13
CA GLY A 36 12.64 -10.32 0.20
C GLY A 36 13.54 -10.16 -1.01
N VAL A 37 13.48 -9.01 -1.69
CA VAL A 37 14.32 -8.73 -2.85
C VAL A 37 15.80 -8.66 -2.48
N SER A 38 16.17 -8.00 -1.38
CA SER A 38 17.58 -7.94 -0.94
C SER A 38 18.12 -9.31 -0.48
N THR A 39 17.24 -10.25 -0.11
CA THR A 39 17.64 -11.60 0.33
C THR A 39 17.72 -12.59 -0.83
N TYR A 40 16.71 -12.61 -1.71
CA TYR A 40 16.56 -13.62 -2.76
C TYR A 40 16.85 -13.09 -4.17
N GLY A 41 17.13 -11.79 -4.29
CA GLY A 41 17.34 -11.09 -5.56
C GLY A 41 16.05 -10.63 -6.22
N LEU A 42 16.19 -9.72 -7.18
CA LEU A 42 15.07 -9.05 -7.84
C LEU A 42 14.10 -9.98 -8.58
N ALA A 43 14.56 -11.15 -9.03
CA ALA A 43 13.74 -12.10 -9.78
C ALA A 43 12.57 -12.69 -8.98
N ILE A 44 12.61 -12.60 -7.64
CA ILE A 44 11.51 -13.06 -6.78
C ILE A 44 10.32 -12.07 -6.75
N GLU A 45 10.53 -10.82 -7.18
CA GLU A 45 9.49 -9.80 -7.22
C GLU A 45 8.46 -10.16 -8.31
N GLY A 46 7.25 -10.53 -7.87
CA GLY A 46 6.16 -10.92 -8.77
C GLY A 46 5.49 -9.75 -9.48
N ASN A 47 5.70 -8.50 -9.05
CA ASN A 47 5.13 -7.31 -9.67
C ASN A 47 6.09 -6.72 -10.71
N PRO A 48 5.80 -6.82 -12.03
CA PRO A 48 6.71 -6.35 -13.08
C PRO A 48 6.98 -4.85 -13.01
N LEU A 49 6.02 -4.05 -12.52
CA LEU A 49 6.20 -2.60 -12.40
C LEU A 49 7.19 -2.24 -11.28
N ILE A 50 7.11 -2.95 -10.15
CA ILE A 50 8.05 -2.77 -9.04
C ILE A 50 9.44 -3.26 -9.45
N ALA A 51 9.52 -4.43 -10.07
CA ALA A 51 10.78 -4.97 -10.57
C ALA A 51 11.44 -4.01 -11.58
N TRP A 52 10.66 -3.44 -12.50
CA TRP A 52 11.14 -2.44 -13.44
C TRP A 52 11.63 -1.16 -12.74
N LEU A 53 10.88 -0.63 -11.77
CA LEU A 53 11.30 0.53 -10.98
C LEU A 53 12.61 0.28 -10.24
N MET A 54 12.75 -0.89 -9.62
CA MET A 54 13.98 -1.29 -8.91
C MET A 54 15.15 -1.51 -9.88
N THR A 55 14.90 -2.00 -11.10
CA THR A 55 15.93 -2.11 -12.14
C THR A 55 16.43 -0.73 -12.57
N ALA A 56 15.50 0.24 -12.69
CA ALA A 56 15.82 1.58 -13.16
C ALA A 56 16.49 2.47 -12.08
N LEU A 57 16.08 2.32 -10.82
CA LEU A 57 16.42 3.25 -9.72
C LEU A 57 17.20 2.59 -8.57
N GLY A 58 17.38 1.27 -8.61
CA GLY A 58 17.85 0.47 -7.46
C GLY A 58 16.70 0.03 -6.54
N GLU A 59 16.95 -1.01 -5.75
CA GLU A 59 15.94 -1.65 -4.88
C GLU A 59 15.26 -0.65 -3.94
N GLY A 60 16.04 0.06 -3.12
CA GLY A 60 15.54 1.02 -2.15
C GLY A 60 14.80 2.20 -2.79
N PRO A 61 15.44 2.99 -3.68
CA PRO A 61 14.80 4.15 -4.30
C PRO A 61 13.58 3.76 -5.15
N GLY A 62 13.67 2.70 -5.98
CA GLY A 62 12.56 2.26 -6.81
C GLY A 62 11.34 1.84 -6.00
N LEU A 63 11.55 1.11 -4.90
CA LEU A 63 10.49 0.71 -4.00
C LEU A 63 9.90 1.90 -3.22
N ALA A 64 10.76 2.80 -2.72
CA ALA A 64 10.33 4.01 -2.04
C ALA A 64 9.44 4.87 -2.94
N THR A 65 9.82 5.07 -4.21
CA THR A 65 9.00 5.76 -5.21
C THR A 65 7.64 5.09 -5.34
N ALA A 66 7.58 3.77 -5.53
CA ALA A 66 6.33 3.06 -5.67
C ALA A 66 5.40 3.22 -4.44
N LYS A 67 5.94 3.03 -3.22
CA LYS A 67 5.14 3.11 -2.00
C LYS A 67 4.70 4.54 -1.68
N VAL A 68 5.56 5.54 -1.90
CA VAL A 68 5.18 6.96 -1.74
C VAL A 68 4.09 7.33 -2.72
N THR A 69 4.22 6.97 -4.00
CA THR A 69 3.18 7.23 -5.02
C THR A 69 1.85 6.58 -4.63
N ALA A 70 1.87 5.32 -4.19
CA ALA A 70 0.66 4.64 -3.74
C ALA A 70 0.06 5.28 -2.48
N GLY A 71 0.89 5.69 -1.52
CA GLY A 71 0.48 6.42 -0.32
C GLY A 71 -0.20 7.75 -0.66
N VAL A 72 0.39 8.53 -1.57
CA VAL A 72 -0.19 9.78 -2.07
C VAL A 72 -1.56 9.53 -2.73
N PHE A 73 -1.69 8.52 -3.57
CA PHE A 73 -2.99 8.18 -4.17
C PHE A 73 -4.02 7.72 -3.13
N GLY A 74 -3.63 6.93 -2.13
CA GLY A 74 -4.53 6.54 -1.03
C GLY A 74 -5.03 7.74 -0.23
N ILE A 75 -4.14 8.69 0.07
CA ILE A 75 -4.50 9.96 0.73
C ILE A 75 -5.44 10.78 -0.16
N ALA A 76 -5.15 10.88 -1.46
CA ALA A 76 -6.02 11.60 -2.41
C ALA A 76 -7.43 11.00 -2.47
N LEU A 77 -7.55 9.66 -2.49
CA LEU A 77 -8.83 8.96 -2.45
C LEU A 77 -9.60 9.21 -1.14
N HIS A 78 -8.89 9.26 -0.01
CA HIS A 78 -9.47 9.60 1.28
C HIS A 78 -9.99 11.05 1.29
N ILE A 79 -9.21 12.03 0.80
CA ILE A 79 -9.62 13.44 0.68
C ILE A 79 -10.82 13.59 -0.26
N ALA A 80 -10.87 12.80 -1.34
CA ALA A 80 -12.00 12.75 -2.27
C ALA A 80 -13.27 12.08 -1.69
N GLY A 81 -13.21 11.57 -0.45
CA GLY A 81 -14.35 10.93 0.22
C GLY A 81 -14.64 9.50 -0.22
N VAL A 82 -13.75 8.86 -1.00
CA VAL A 82 -13.95 7.51 -1.56
C VAL A 82 -13.40 6.44 -0.61
N HIS A 83 -13.79 6.50 0.66
CA HIS A 83 -13.20 5.71 1.74
C HIS A 83 -13.35 4.18 1.56
N LYS A 84 -14.44 3.73 0.92
CA LYS A 84 -14.63 2.31 0.62
C LYS A 84 -13.56 1.77 -0.32
N ALA A 85 -13.14 2.56 -1.32
CA ALA A 85 -12.07 2.17 -2.22
C ALA A 85 -10.74 2.04 -1.48
N VAL A 86 -10.43 3.00 -0.60
CA VAL A 86 -9.22 2.95 0.25
C VAL A 86 -9.21 1.68 1.13
N ALA A 87 -10.34 1.37 1.77
CA ALA A 87 -10.45 0.15 2.59
C ALA A 87 -10.31 -1.14 1.76
N THR A 88 -10.92 -1.20 0.57
CA THR A 88 -10.76 -2.33 -0.35
C THR A 88 -9.31 -2.49 -0.81
N LEU A 89 -8.62 -1.39 -1.14
CA LEU A 89 -7.21 -1.41 -1.51
C LEU A 89 -6.34 -1.92 -0.35
N ALA A 90 -6.59 -1.47 0.87
CA ALA A 90 -5.86 -1.95 2.05
C ALA A 90 -6.02 -3.48 2.23
N GLY A 91 -7.25 -3.98 2.14
CA GLY A 91 -7.52 -5.42 2.20
C GLY A 91 -6.86 -6.19 1.05
N PHE A 92 -6.87 -5.64 -0.16
CA PHE A 92 -6.18 -6.22 -1.32
C PHE A 92 -4.67 -6.34 -1.08
N TYR A 93 -4.03 -5.30 -0.56
CA TYR A 93 -2.59 -5.33 -0.24
C TYR A 93 -2.23 -6.35 0.85
N VAL A 94 -3.11 -6.55 1.84
CA VAL A 94 -2.91 -7.62 2.84
C VAL A 94 -2.84 -8.99 2.17
N VAL A 95 -3.74 -9.29 1.25
CA VAL A 95 -3.86 -10.61 0.62
C VAL A 95 -2.82 -10.83 -0.48
N VAL A 96 -2.55 -9.82 -1.30
CA VAL A 96 -1.77 -9.99 -2.54
C VAL A 96 -0.31 -9.61 -2.36
N ALA A 97 0.05 -8.81 -1.36
CA ALA A 97 1.42 -8.42 -1.11
C ALA A 97 1.94 -8.95 0.24
N ILE A 98 1.27 -8.62 1.34
CA ILE A 98 1.76 -8.96 2.68
C ILE A 98 1.74 -10.48 2.91
N ALA A 99 0.62 -11.16 2.67
CA ALA A 99 0.51 -12.59 2.94
C ALA A 99 1.51 -13.45 2.13
N PRO A 100 1.73 -13.21 0.81
CA PRO A 100 2.77 -13.90 0.06
C PRO A 100 4.16 -13.66 0.62
N TRP A 101 4.53 -12.41 0.93
CA TRP A 101 5.83 -12.12 1.49
C TRP A 101 6.05 -12.75 2.86
N VAL A 102 5.06 -12.70 3.76
CA VAL A 102 5.13 -13.37 5.06
C VAL A 102 5.34 -14.88 4.87
N THR A 103 4.67 -15.48 3.89
CA THR A 103 4.83 -16.89 3.57
C THR A 103 6.26 -17.18 3.11
N ILE A 104 6.77 -16.42 2.13
CA ILE A 104 8.11 -16.59 1.56
C ILE A 104 9.21 -16.38 2.60
N LEU A 105 9.07 -15.39 3.48
CA LEU A 105 10.12 -15.01 4.42
C LEU A 105 10.15 -15.84 5.70
N TYR A 106 9.01 -16.40 6.12
CA TYR A 106 8.89 -16.96 7.47
C TYR A 106 8.27 -18.36 7.53
N LEU A 107 7.64 -18.84 6.45
CA LEU A 107 6.88 -20.10 6.47
C LEU A 107 7.42 -21.17 5.52
N ILE A 108 8.30 -20.82 4.57
CA ILE A 108 8.97 -21.75 3.64
C ILE A 108 10.48 -21.53 3.68
#